data_AF-A0A1Y6CG77-F1
#
_entry.id   AF-A0A1Y6CG77-F1
#
_cell.length_a   1.000
_cell.length_b   1.000
_cell.length_c   1.000
_cell.angle_alpha   90.00
_cell.angle_beta   90.00
_cell.angle_gamma   90.00
#
_symmetry.space_group_name_H-M   'P 1'
#
loop_
_entity.id
_entity.type
_entity.pdbx_description
1 polymer ?
#
loop_
_entity_poly.entity_id
_entity_poly.type
_entity_poly.pdbx_seq_one_letter_code
_entity_poly.pdbx_strand_id
1 'polypeptide(L)' 'MTQNPYVIVAGPDARHARARAAAADVARDIEDEDHGGRGWSCRDPEGHFRNVGSYDPSAA' A
#
# COMPACT_ATOMS: atom_id res chain seq x y z
N MET A 1 -10.80 -16.48 -9.29
CA MET A 1 -10.99 -15.16 -8.63
C MET A 1 -9.63 -14.71 -8.14
N THR A 2 -9.10 -13.60 -8.66
CA THR A 2 -7.86 -13.01 -8.11
C THR A 2 -8.27 -12.03 -7.03
N GLN A 3 -7.77 -12.19 -5.81
CA GLN A 3 -8.08 -11.33 -4.68
C GLN A 3 -6.80 -10.61 -4.25
N ASN A 4 -6.80 -9.28 -4.30
CA ASN A 4 -5.66 -8.47 -3.90
C ASN A 4 -5.93 -7.89 -2.51
N PRO A 5 -5.23 -8.32 -1.46
CA PRO A 5 -5.45 -7.82 -0.11
C PRO A 5 -5.06 -6.34 0.00
N TYR A 6 -5.79 -5.62 0.86
CA TYR A 6 -5.46 -4.29 1.33
C TYR A 6 -4.90 -4.39 2.74
N VAL A 7 -3.72 -3.81 2.96
CA VAL A 7 -3.01 -3.84 4.24
C VAL A 7 -3.07 -2.44 4.85
N ILE A 8 -3.83 -2.32 5.93
CA ILE A 8 -3.94 -1.09 6.71
C ILE A 8 -2.66 -0.94 7.54
N VAL A 9 -1.97 0.20 7.42
CA VAL A 9 -0.76 0.51 8.17
C VAL A 9 -0.78 1.92 8.72
N ALA A 10 -0.30 2.08 9.95
CA ALA A 10 0.04 3.39 10.48
C ALA A 10 1.30 3.91 9.79
N GLY A 11 1.23 5.07 9.16
CA GLY A 11 2.35 5.68 8.43
C GLY A 11 2.69 4.98 7.10
N PRO A 12 1.79 5.02 6.10
CA PRO A 12 2.02 4.39 4.79
C PRO A 12 3.29 4.91 4.09
N ASP A 13 3.67 6.17 4.31
CA ASP A 13 4.91 6.78 3.82
C ASP A 13 6.18 6.05 4.24
N ALA A 14 6.29 5.70 5.53
CA ALA A 14 7.46 5.01 6.06
C ALA A 14 7.59 3.60 5.46
N ARG A 15 6.45 2.94 5.24
CA ARG A 15 6.38 1.64 4.56
C ARG A 15 6.77 1.75 3.08
N HIS A 16 6.27 2.76 2.39
CA HIS A 16 6.62 3.03 0.99
C HIS A 16 8.12 3.32 0.82
N ALA A 17 8.69 4.19 1.66
CA ALA A 17 10.12 4.49 1.65
C ALA A 17 10.98 3.23 1.87
N ARG A 18 10.57 2.37 2.82
CA ARG A 18 11.24 1.09 3.07
C ARG A 18 11.14 0.15 1.87
N ALA A 19 9.98 0.07 1.23
CA ALA A 19 9.77 -0.77 0.06
C ALA A 19 10.63 -0.29 -1.12
N ARG A 20 10.70 1.02 -1.35
CA ARG A 20 11.56 1.63 -2.38
C ARG A 20 13.04 1.37 -2.12
N ALA A 21 13.48 1.48 -0.86
CA ALA A 21 14.85 1.16 -0.46
C ALA A 21 15.20 -0.33 -0.64
N ALA A 22 14.20 -1.21 -0.53
CA ALA A 22 14.34 -2.64 -0.78
C ALA A 22 14.22 -3.02 -2.27
N ALA A 23 14.14 -2.04 -3.18
CA ALA A 23 13.90 -2.24 -4.61
C ALA A 23 12.62 -3.06 -4.90
N ALA A 24 11.59 -2.91 -4.07
CA ALA A 24 10.28 -3.50 -4.33
C ALA A 24 9.67 -2.89 -5.60
N ASP A 25 8.92 -3.69 -6.35
CA ASP A 25 8.22 -3.23 -7.55
C ASP A 25 6.97 -2.44 -7.17
N VAL A 26 7.14 -1.14 -7.03
CA VAL A 26 6.06 -0.19 -6.72
C VAL A 26 5.25 0.06 -7.99
N ALA A 27 4.03 -0.47 -8.03
CA ALA A 27 3.12 -0.33 -9.16
C ALA A 27 2.33 0.99 -9.13
N ARG A 28 2.09 1.53 -7.94
CA ARG A 28 1.50 2.86 -7.71
C ARG A 28 2.28 3.53 -6.59
N ASP A 29 2.82 4.72 -6.86
CA ASP A 29 3.52 5.53 -5.85
C ASP A 29 2.54 5.96 -4.76
N ILE A 30 3.06 6.53 -3.66
CA ILE A 30 2.20 6.95 -2.56
C ILE A 30 1.45 8.24 -2.90
N GLU A 31 0.13 8.18 -2.78
CA GLU A 31 -0.76 9.31 -3.02
C GLU A 31 -1.80 9.45 -1.92
N ASP A 32 -2.34 10.67 -1.81
CA ASP A 32 -3.49 10.97 -0.97
C ASP A 32 -4.74 10.48 -1.69
N GLU A 33 -5.52 9.61 -1.04
CA GLU A 33 -6.72 9.05 -1.63
C GLU A 33 -7.92 9.99 -1.37
N ASP A 34 -8.79 10.19 -2.38
CA ASP A 34 -9.92 11.13 -2.32
C ASP A 34 -10.89 10.88 -1.16
N HIS A 35 -10.94 9.65 -0.65
CA HIS A 35 -11.81 9.24 0.44
C HIS A 35 -11.13 9.34 1.82
N GLY A 36 -9.92 9.91 1.88
CA GLY A 36 -9.15 10.13 3.10
C GLY A 36 -8.13 9.05 3.38
N GLY A 37 -6.94 9.47 3.81
CA GLY A 37 -5.80 8.60 4.02
C GLY A 37 -4.82 8.63 2.84
N ARG A 38 -3.73 7.88 2.97
CA ARG A 38 -2.71 7.76 1.92
C ARG A 38 -2.46 6.29 1.60
N GLY A 39 -2.27 6.00 0.32
CA GLY A 39 -2.18 4.65 -0.20
C GLY A 39 -1.12 4.50 -1.27
N TRP A 40 -0.55 3.31 -1.40
CA TRP A 40 0.36 2.91 -2.47
C TRP A 40 0.15 1.44 -2.80
N SER A 41 0.79 0.95 -3.86
CA SER A 41 0.71 -0.46 -4.23
C SER A 41 2.00 -1.00 -4.77
N CYS A 42 2.25 -2.27 -4.47
CA CYS A 42 3.42 -2.98 -4.95
C CYS A 42 3.15 -4.43 -5.27
N ARG A 43 4.08 -5.01 -6.03
CA ARG A 43 4.21 -6.45 -6.18
C ARG A 43 5.21 -6.98 -5.17
N ASP A 44 4.84 -8.05 -4.48
CA ASP A 44 5.78 -8.82 -3.68
C ASP A 44 6.76 -9.59 -4.61
N PRO A 45 7.84 -10.18 -4.07
CA PRO A 45 8.80 -10.93 -4.88
C PRO A 45 8.20 -12.14 -5.62
N GLU A 46 7.04 -12.63 -5.18
CA GLU A 46 6.30 -13.71 -5.85
C GLU A 46 5.39 -13.19 -6.97
N GLY A 47 5.35 -11.86 -7.18
CA GLY A 47 4.57 -11.19 -8.21
C GLY A 47 3.14 -10.87 -7.80
N HIS A 48 2.75 -11.10 -6.54
CA HIS A 48 1.39 -10.80 -6.09
C HIS A 48 1.22 -9.32 -5.79
N PHE A 49 0.09 -8.78 -6.23
CA PHE A 49 -0.26 -7.39 -5.98
C PHE A 49 -0.79 -7.20 -4.56
N ARG A 50 -0.31 -6.14 -3.90
CA ARG A 50 -0.70 -5.71 -2.56
C ARG A 50 -1.02 -4.22 -2.59
N ASN A 51 -2.15 -3.86 -1.99
CA ASN A 51 -2.47 -2.46 -1.70
C ASN A 51 -2.12 -2.18 -0.25
N VAL A 52 -1.50 -1.04 0.03
CA VAL A 52 -1.10 -0.62 1.37
C VAL A 52 -1.55 0.80 1.58
N GLY A 53 -2.21 1.10 2.70
CA GLY A 53 -2.58 2.47 3.00
C GLY A 53 -3.07 2.64 4.43
N SER A 54 -3.47 3.86 4.76
CA SER A 54 -3.94 4.23 6.10
C SER A 54 -5.46 4.26 6.24
N TYR A 55 -6.20 3.96 5.17
CA TYR A 55 -7.66 3.98 5.22
C TYR A 55 -8.18 2.77 5.98
N ASP A 56 -8.81 3.01 7.12
CA ASP A 56 -9.48 1.99 7.91
C ASP A 56 -10.99 2.24 7.88
N PRO A 57 -11.76 1.45 7.10
CA PRO A 57 -13.22 1.59 7.05
C PRO A 57 -13.93 1.17 8.34
N SER A 58 -13.19 0.58 9.30
CA SER A 58 -13.70 0.14 10.60
C SER A 58 -13.28 1.03 11.77
N ALA A 59 -12.48 2.08 11.52
CA ALA A 59 -12.13 3.05 12.54
C ALA A 59 -13.39 3.81 12.97
N ALA A 60 -13.82 3.54 14.21
CA ALA A 60 -15.03 4.08 14.84
C ALA A 60 -14.92 5.56 15.24
#